data_AF-A0A6P1R1Q5-F1
#
_entry.id   AF-A0A6P1R1Q5-F1
#
_cell.length_a   1.000
_cell.length_b   1.000
_cell.length_c   1.000
_cell.angle_alpha   90.00
_cell.angle_beta   90.00
_cell.angle_gamma   90.00
#
_symmetry.space_group_name_H-M   'P 1'
#
loop_
_entity.id
_entity.type
_entity.pdbx_description
1 polymer ?
#
loop_
_entity_poly.entity_id
_entity_poly.type
_entity_poly.pdbx_seq_one_letter_code
_entity_poly.pdbx_strand_id
1 'polypeptide(L)'
;MTEIVALEALAGRVASGQSLAVPVDRSGVAMAATAAIIAAGIDNLHLVCVPISGMQADLLIGAGAVRTLETSAISLGEAGGAPRFGAAVRAGSVTLRDATCPAIHAGLMAAQHGVPFMPIAGIIGSDLLEVRPDWKVIDSPVGEARKVVVVPAIKPDVALFHAPEADRAGNIRIGRFRELATMAYAAKRTLVTVERIVDHDLFETEDSAAGVLPSLYVDAIAVAERGAWPLALWNEYPADEAEIARYAAMARSEDGFRAYLSTFLSHRKQVA
;
A
#
# COMPACT_ATOMS: atom_id res chain seq x y z
N MET A 1 4.82 16.52 15.35
CA MET A 1 3.45 17.07 15.18
C MET A 1 3.06 16.77 13.76
N THR A 2 1.90 16.17 13.53
CA THR A 2 1.43 15.82 12.19
C THR A 2 1.22 17.09 11.37
N GLU A 3 1.77 17.14 10.17
CA GLU A 3 1.69 18.33 9.30
C GLU A 3 0.61 18.17 8.25
N ILE A 4 -0.29 19.15 8.13
CA ILE A 4 -1.23 19.23 7.02
C ILE A 4 -0.58 20.04 5.90
N VAL A 5 -0.36 19.43 4.74
CA VAL A 5 0.42 19.97 3.63
C VAL A 5 -0.29 19.78 2.28
N ALA A 6 0.21 20.47 1.25
CA ALA A 6 -0.22 20.24 -0.12
C ALA A 6 0.12 18.81 -0.60
N LEU A 7 -0.66 18.27 -1.54
CA LEU A 7 -0.48 16.91 -2.05
C LEU A 7 0.93 16.66 -2.60
N GLU A 8 1.48 17.61 -3.34
CA GLU A 8 2.83 17.54 -3.93
C GLU A 8 3.90 17.52 -2.84
N ALA A 9 3.70 18.31 -1.77
CA ALA A 9 4.61 18.35 -0.64
C ALA A 9 4.55 17.05 0.18
N LEU A 10 3.39 16.39 0.26
CA LEU A 10 3.26 15.06 0.84
C LEU A 10 3.95 14.01 -0.04
N ALA A 11 3.67 13.99 -1.34
CA ALA A 11 4.25 13.06 -2.30
C ALA A 11 5.79 13.18 -2.35
N GLY A 12 6.32 14.40 -2.28
CA GLY A 12 7.76 14.68 -2.25
C GLY A 12 8.49 14.18 -1.00
N ARG A 13 7.78 13.66 0.03
CA ARG A 13 8.40 12.98 1.18
C ARG A 13 8.78 11.54 0.86
N VAL A 14 8.27 10.97 -0.25
CA VAL A 14 8.72 9.69 -0.80
C VAL A 14 9.93 9.95 -1.68
N ALA A 15 11.03 9.26 -1.42
CA ALA A 15 12.26 9.38 -2.20
C ALA A 15 12.55 8.09 -2.97
N SER A 16 13.26 8.21 -4.09
CA SER A 16 13.72 7.05 -4.84
C SER A 16 14.56 6.10 -3.98
N GLY A 17 14.43 4.80 -4.21
CA GLY A 17 15.12 3.78 -3.42
C GLY A 17 14.48 3.43 -2.08
N GLN A 18 13.43 4.15 -1.65
CA GLN A 18 12.71 3.83 -0.42
C GLN A 18 11.79 2.63 -0.57
N SER A 19 11.54 1.97 0.55
CA SER A 19 10.44 1.02 0.67
C SER A 19 9.12 1.74 0.94
N LEU A 20 8.12 1.47 0.09
CA LEU A 20 6.80 2.09 0.13
C LEU A 20 5.76 1.00 0.37
N ALA A 21 5.08 1.05 1.51
CA ALA A 21 3.93 0.21 1.80
C ALA A 21 2.65 0.82 1.25
N VAL A 22 1.87 0.02 0.53
CA VAL A 22 0.55 0.39 -0.01
C VAL A 22 -0.50 -0.67 0.33
N PRO A 23 -1.74 -0.28 0.67
CA PRO A 23 -2.77 -1.23 1.06
C PRO A 23 -3.40 -1.94 -0.16
N VAL A 24 -4.25 -2.92 0.15
CA VAL A 24 -5.21 -3.48 -0.80
C VAL A 24 -6.28 -2.45 -1.18
N ASP A 25 -6.74 -2.50 -2.43
CA ASP A 25 -7.65 -1.50 -3.04
C ASP A 25 -8.86 -1.11 -2.18
N ARG A 26 -9.52 -2.08 -1.54
CA ARG A 26 -10.71 -1.84 -0.67
C ARG A 26 -10.43 -1.05 0.61
N SER A 27 -9.16 -0.92 0.98
CA SER A 27 -8.73 -0.42 2.29
C SER A 27 -8.18 0.98 2.22
N GLY A 28 -8.26 1.65 1.07
CA GLY A 28 -8.01 3.09 0.97
C GLY A 28 -6.66 3.36 0.36
N VAL A 29 -6.59 3.23 -0.95
CA VAL A 29 -5.39 3.49 -1.73
C VAL A 29 -5.25 4.97 -2.06
N ALA A 30 -4.04 5.51 -2.01
CA ALA A 30 -3.78 6.92 -2.30
C ALA A 30 -3.48 7.14 -3.77
N MET A 31 -4.49 7.03 -4.64
CA MET A 31 -4.32 7.18 -6.09
C MET A 31 -3.88 8.59 -6.50
N ALA A 32 -4.37 9.62 -5.83
CA ALA A 32 -3.92 11.00 -6.05
C ALA A 32 -2.44 11.19 -5.68
N ALA A 33 -2.00 10.72 -4.51
CA ALA A 33 -0.59 10.75 -4.13
C ALA A 33 0.28 9.88 -5.05
N THR A 34 -0.24 8.73 -5.49
CA THR A 34 0.44 7.84 -6.45
C THR A 34 0.70 8.55 -7.77
N ALA A 35 -0.29 9.29 -8.29
CA ALA A 35 -0.12 10.11 -9.48
C ALA A 35 0.96 11.18 -9.28
N ALA A 36 0.99 11.85 -8.12
CA ALA A 36 2.00 12.84 -7.79
C ALA A 36 3.41 12.23 -7.68
N ILE A 37 3.55 11.05 -7.07
CA ILE A 37 4.81 10.29 -6.97
C ILE A 37 5.34 9.94 -8.38
N ILE A 38 4.47 9.41 -9.25
CA ILE A 38 4.85 9.08 -10.63
C ILE A 38 5.23 10.35 -11.41
N ALA A 39 4.46 11.43 -11.28
CA ALA A 39 4.72 12.69 -11.96
C ALA A 39 6.02 13.37 -11.49
N ALA A 40 6.42 13.16 -10.23
CA ALA A 40 7.68 13.62 -9.68
C ALA A 40 8.90 12.79 -10.14
N GLY A 41 8.68 11.69 -10.87
CA GLY A 41 9.75 10.83 -11.37
C GLY A 41 10.42 9.99 -10.28
N ILE A 42 9.73 9.74 -9.16
CA ILE A 42 10.23 8.88 -8.10
C ILE A 42 10.29 7.43 -8.60
N ASP A 43 11.42 6.78 -8.37
CA ASP A 43 11.74 5.48 -8.94
C ASP A 43 12.51 4.57 -7.98
N ASN A 44 12.93 3.40 -8.48
CA ASN A 44 13.71 2.41 -7.73
C ASN A 44 13.08 2.00 -6.38
N LEU A 45 11.75 2.06 -6.27
CA LEU A 45 11.03 1.76 -5.04
C LEU A 45 11.08 0.26 -4.71
N HIS A 46 11.14 -0.05 -3.41
CA HIS A 46 10.74 -1.35 -2.88
C HIS A 46 9.27 -1.29 -2.48
N LEU A 47 8.39 -1.71 -3.38
CA LEU A 47 6.95 -1.71 -3.12
C LEU A 47 6.56 -2.90 -2.25
N VAL A 48 5.95 -2.61 -1.09
CA VAL A 48 5.41 -3.61 -0.16
C VAL A 48 3.89 -3.53 -0.22
N CYS A 49 3.24 -4.51 -0.81
CA CYS A 49 1.79 -4.58 -0.82
C CYS A 49 1.27 -5.17 0.49
N VAL A 50 0.21 -4.61 1.08
CA VAL A 50 -0.29 -5.02 2.40
C VAL A 50 -1.67 -5.68 2.31
N PRO A 51 -1.74 -7.02 2.26
CA PRO A 51 -0.69 -7.95 1.80
C PRO A 51 -0.69 -8.10 0.25
N ILE A 52 -1.73 -7.59 -0.39
CA ILE A 52 -1.92 -7.55 -1.85
C ILE A 52 -2.20 -6.10 -2.25
N SER A 53 -2.20 -5.83 -3.55
CA SER A 53 -2.64 -4.55 -4.09
C SER A 53 -3.31 -4.78 -5.45
N GLY A 54 -3.81 -3.73 -6.07
CA GLY A 54 -4.39 -3.81 -7.40
C GLY A 54 -3.88 -2.68 -8.27
N MET A 55 -4.78 -1.76 -8.63
CA MET A 55 -4.48 -0.74 -9.63
C MET A 55 -3.34 0.21 -9.21
N GLN A 56 -3.24 0.53 -7.91
CA GLN A 56 -2.17 1.40 -7.39
C GLN A 56 -0.79 0.80 -7.65
N ALA A 57 -0.58 -0.47 -7.30
CA ALA A 57 0.68 -1.17 -7.55
C ALA A 57 0.95 -1.37 -9.04
N ASP A 58 -0.07 -1.75 -9.82
CA ASP A 58 0.09 -1.99 -11.26
C ASP A 58 0.51 -0.70 -12.01
N LEU A 59 -0.02 0.46 -11.61
CA LEU A 59 0.40 1.77 -12.13
C LEU A 59 1.86 2.10 -11.80
N LEU A 60 2.28 1.93 -10.53
CA LEU A 60 3.66 2.18 -10.11
C LEU A 60 4.64 1.27 -10.86
N ILE A 61 4.29 0.00 -11.04
CA ILE A 61 5.08 -0.97 -11.81
C ILE A 61 5.17 -0.55 -13.28
N GLY A 62 4.03 -0.26 -13.91
CA GLY A 62 3.99 0.14 -15.32
C GLY A 62 4.71 1.45 -15.59
N ALA A 63 4.69 2.38 -14.64
CA ALA A 63 5.42 3.64 -14.73
C ALA A 63 6.95 3.46 -14.64
N GLY A 64 7.42 2.27 -14.23
CA GLY A 64 8.84 2.00 -14.01
C GLY A 64 9.35 2.46 -12.64
N ALA A 65 8.45 2.78 -11.70
CA ALA A 65 8.83 3.30 -10.40
C ALA A 65 9.33 2.21 -9.43
N VAL A 66 9.05 0.93 -9.71
CA VAL A 66 9.30 -0.20 -8.80
C VAL A 66 10.52 -0.99 -9.24
N ARG A 67 11.48 -1.19 -8.33
CA ARG A 67 12.63 -2.08 -8.50
C ARG A 67 12.39 -3.45 -7.87
N THR A 68 11.85 -3.44 -6.66
CA THR A 68 11.58 -4.64 -5.86
C THR A 68 10.11 -4.63 -5.46
N LEU A 69 9.45 -5.77 -5.59
CA LEU A 69 8.05 -5.95 -5.22
C LEU A 69 7.93 -7.08 -4.20
N GLU A 70 7.38 -6.79 -3.04
CA GLU A 70 7.05 -7.77 -2.00
C GLU A 70 5.52 -7.80 -1.83
N THR A 71 4.88 -8.89 -2.26
CA THR A 71 3.42 -9.02 -2.34
C THR A 71 3.01 -10.48 -2.34
N SER A 72 1.72 -10.73 -2.11
CA SER A 72 1.09 -12.04 -2.31
C SER A 72 0.26 -12.15 -3.59
N ALA A 73 -0.22 -11.02 -4.11
CA ALA A 73 -0.93 -10.96 -5.38
C ALA A 73 -1.04 -9.50 -5.84
N ILE A 74 -1.21 -9.31 -7.14
CA ILE A 74 -1.72 -8.07 -7.72
C ILE A 74 -2.88 -8.40 -8.65
N SER A 75 -4.06 -7.83 -8.38
CA SER A 75 -5.29 -8.09 -9.13
C SER A 75 -6.13 -6.82 -9.27
N LEU A 76 -6.80 -6.65 -10.41
CA LEU A 76 -7.73 -5.55 -10.67
C LEU A 76 -9.18 -5.95 -10.35
N GLY A 77 -9.37 -6.94 -9.49
CA GLY A 77 -10.69 -7.47 -9.12
C GLY A 77 -11.42 -8.05 -10.34
N GLU A 78 -12.65 -7.60 -10.56
CA GLU A 78 -13.50 -8.06 -11.66
C GLU A 78 -12.96 -7.66 -13.05
N ALA A 79 -12.08 -6.66 -13.13
CA ALA A 79 -11.42 -6.29 -14.38
C ALA A 79 -10.28 -7.27 -14.77
N GLY A 80 -9.96 -8.24 -13.91
CA GLY A 80 -9.04 -9.34 -14.15
C GLY A 80 -7.65 -9.15 -13.56
N GLY A 81 -6.67 -9.84 -14.14
CA GLY A 81 -5.27 -9.75 -13.70
C GLY A 81 -4.64 -8.39 -13.97
N ALA A 82 -3.52 -8.11 -13.30
CA ALA A 82 -2.77 -6.86 -13.38
C ALA A 82 -1.77 -6.88 -14.57
N PRO A 83 -2.04 -6.17 -15.69
CA PRO A 83 -1.28 -6.37 -16.92
C PRO A 83 0.17 -5.89 -16.84
N ARG A 84 0.45 -4.80 -16.12
CA ARG A 84 1.82 -4.24 -15.99
C ARG A 84 2.67 -5.08 -15.05
N PHE A 85 2.11 -5.55 -13.95
CA PHE A 85 2.70 -6.55 -13.07
C PHE A 85 3.07 -7.81 -13.85
N GLY A 86 2.11 -8.39 -14.59
CA GLY A 86 2.36 -9.58 -15.38
C GLY A 86 3.46 -9.38 -16.44
N ALA A 87 3.49 -8.21 -17.10
CA ALA A 87 4.54 -7.87 -18.05
C ALA A 87 5.91 -7.73 -17.36
N ALA A 88 5.99 -7.04 -16.22
CA ALA A 88 7.23 -6.82 -15.49
C ALA A 88 7.84 -8.12 -14.95
N VAL A 89 7.02 -9.03 -14.41
CA VAL A 89 7.47 -10.34 -13.94
C VAL A 89 8.03 -11.17 -15.11
N ARG A 90 7.32 -11.24 -16.25
CA ARG A 90 7.79 -11.97 -17.44
C ARG A 90 9.08 -11.40 -18.02
N ALA A 91 9.25 -10.08 -17.97
CA ALA A 91 10.44 -9.39 -18.45
C ALA A 91 11.61 -9.44 -17.45
N GLY A 92 11.38 -9.85 -16.20
CA GLY A 92 12.38 -9.78 -15.13
C GLY A 92 12.77 -8.34 -14.76
N SER A 93 11.92 -7.36 -15.05
CA SER A 93 12.21 -5.93 -14.80
C SER A 93 11.98 -5.53 -13.34
N VAL A 94 11.34 -6.39 -12.55
CA VAL A 94 11.12 -6.22 -11.10
C VAL A 94 11.63 -7.46 -10.38
N THR A 95 12.35 -7.25 -9.29
CA THR A 95 12.70 -8.33 -8.36
C THR A 95 11.49 -8.66 -7.49
N LEU A 96 10.83 -9.79 -7.77
CA LEU A 96 9.69 -10.27 -6.99
C LEU A 96 10.16 -11.03 -5.74
N ARG A 97 9.72 -10.57 -4.57
CA ARG A 97 9.78 -11.24 -3.27
C ARG A 97 8.40 -11.80 -2.97
N ASP A 98 8.12 -12.98 -3.52
CA ASP A 98 6.82 -13.63 -3.40
C ASP A 98 6.54 -14.06 -1.94
N ALA A 99 5.28 -14.07 -1.54
CA ALA A 99 4.85 -14.35 -0.18
C ALA A 99 3.39 -14.77 -0.11
N THR A 100 2.97 -15.48 0.94
CA THR A 100 1.54 -15.62 1.26
C THR A 100 1.03 -14.40 2.04
N CYS A 101 -0.29 -14.13 2.00
CA CYS A 101 -0.85 -12.98 2.72
C CYS A 101 -0.48 -12.98 4.22
N PRO A 102 -0.55 -14.13 4.92
CA PRO A 102 -0.13 -14.19 6.31
C PRO A 102 1.37 -13.93 6.53
N ALA A 103 2.24 -14.23 5.56
CA ALA A 103 3.67 -13.97 5.67
C ALA A 103 3.97 -12.46 5.67
N ILE A 104 3.33 -11.69 4.77
CA ILE A 104 3.47 -10.23 4.76
C ILE A 104 3.00 -9.63 6.10
N HIS A 105 1.83 -10.06 6.58
CA HIS A 105 1.35 -9.59 7.88
C HIS A 105 2.28 -9.99 9.03
N ALA A 106 2.83 -11.21 9.03
CA ALA A 106 3.81 -11.65 10.02
C ALA A 106 5.06 -10.76 10.02
N GLY A 107 5.59 -10.42 8.85
CA GLY A 107 6.73 -9.52 8.71
C GLY A 107 6.43 -8.09 9.21
N LEU A 108 5.25 -7.54 8.90
CA LEU A 108 4.84 -6.23 9.41
C LEU A 108 4.64 -6.27 10.93
N MET A 109 3.99 -7.31 11.48
CA MET A 109 3.85 -7.47 12.93
C MET A 109 5.21 -7.61 13.62
N ALA A 110 6.16 -8.33 13.03
CA ALA A 110 7.52 -8.41 13.57
C ALA A 110 8.14 -7.02 13.72
N ALA A 111 7.98 -6.15 12.72
CA ALA A 111 8.43 -4.77 12.78
C ALA A 111 7.76 -3.97 13.90
N GLN A 112 6.44 -4.05 14.04
CA GLN A 112 5.67 -3.38 15.09
C GLN A 112 6.12 -3.76 16.50
N HIS A 113 6.35 -5.05 16.71
CA HIS A 113 6.79 -5.58 18.00
C HIS A 113 8.28 -5.33 18.27
N GLY A 114 9.03 -4.75 17.33
CA GLY A 114 10.46 -4.53 17.46
C GLY A 114 11.28 -5.82 17.47
N VAL A 115 10.71 -6.93 16.97
CA VAL A 115 11.37 -8.24 16.93
C VAL A 115 11.96 -8.51 15.54
N PRO A 116 13.01 -9.35 15.43
CA PRO A 116 13.66 -9.60 14.14
C PRO A 116 12.81 -10.43 13.16
N PHE A 117 11.87 -11.23 13.65
CA PHE A 117 11.02 -12.10 12.84
C PHE A 117 9.73 -12.50 13.57
N MET A 118 8.76 -13.03 12.83
CA MET A 118 7.59 -13.73 13.37
C MET A 118 7.49 -15.15 12.77
N PRO A 119 7.09 -16.17 13.56
CA PRO A 119 6.93 -17.53 13.08
C PRO A 119 5.59 -17.75 12.37
N ILE A 120 5.59 -18.59 11.33
CA ILE A 120 4.40 -19.04 10.61
C ILE A 120 4.54 -20.51 10.18
N ALA A 121 3.53 -21.33 10.48
CA ALA A 121 3.57 -22.76 10.13
C ALA A 121 3.08 -23.04 8.69
N GLY A 122 2.10 -22.28 8.20
CA GLY A 122 1.35 -22.59 6.97
C GLY A 122 2.09 -22.40 5.64
N ILE A 123 3.37 -22.05 5.64
CA ILE A 123 4.19 -21.88 4.43
C ILE A 123 4.92 -23.18 4.05
N ILE A 124 5.15 -24.06 5.04
CA ILE A 124 5.90 -25.31 4.83
C ILE A 124 5.18 -26.18 3.80
N GLY A 125 5.93 -26.67 2.81
CA GLY A 125 5.39 -27.46 1.69
C GLY A 125 5.04 -26.64 0.45
N SER A 126 5.25 -25.33 0.47
CA SER A 126 5.19 -24.48 -0.73
C SER A 126 6.57 -24.20 -1.31
N ASP A 127 6.61 -23.90 -2.62
CA ASP A 127 7.83 -23.50 -3.34
C ASP A 127 8.35 -22.11 -2.91
N LEU A 128 7.60 -21.38 -2.08
CA LEU A 128 8.03 -20.08 -1.55
C LEU A 128 9.37 -20.16 -0.81
N LEU A 129 9.66 -21.30 -0.16
CA LEU A 129 10.94 -21.50 0.53
C LEU A 129 12.14 -21.57 -0.43
N GLU A 130 11.92 -21.89 -1.71
CA GLU A 130 12.97 -21.90 -2.73
C GLU A 130 13.30 -20.49 -3.23
N VAL A 131 12.30 -19.60 -3.25
CA VAL A 131 12.44 -18.22 -3.74
C VAL A 131 12.59 -17.18 -2.62
N ARG A 132 12.52 -17.61 -1.35
CA ARG A 132 12.73 -16.80 -0.14
C ARG A 132 13.90 -17.31 0.69
N PRO A 133 15.15 -17.14 0.21
CA PRO A 133 16.34 -17.55 0.97
C PRO A 133 16.54 -16.76 2.27
N ASP A 134 15.83 -15.64 2.43
CA ASP A 134 15.78 -14.87 3.67
C ASP A 134 14.89 -15.52 4.75
N TRP A 135 14.06 -16.50 4.38
CA TRP A 135 13.26 -17.27 5.31
C TRP A 135 14.01 -18.51 5.78
N LYS A 136 13.78 -18.91 7.03
CA LYS A 136 14.37 -20.13 7.60
C LYS A 136 13.29 -21.00 8.22
N VAL A 137 13.46 -22.30 8.10
CA VAL A 137 12.65 -23.27 8.83
C VAL A 137 13.39 -23.63 10.11
N ILE A 138 12.72 -23.52 11.25
CA ILE A 138 13.25 -23.93 12.55
C ILE A 138 12.26 -24.87 13.23
N ASP A 139 12.75 -25.67 14.16
CA ASP A 139 11.88 -26.37 15.12
C ASP A 139 11.37 -25.36 16.16
N SER A 140 10.11 -25.50 16.56
CA SER A 140 9.51 -24.64 17.58
C SER A 140 10.31 -24.76 18.88
N PRO A 141 10.83 -23.66 19.44
CA PRO A 141 11.61 -23.72 20.68
C PRO A 141 10.74 -23.91 21.93
N VAL A 142 9.41 -23.85 21.77
CA VAL A 142 8.41 -23.98 22.84
C VAL A 142 7.19 -24.73 22.33
N GLY A 143 6.41 -25.31 23.25
CA GLY A 143 5.19 -26.05 22.91
C GLY A 143 5.47 -27.37 22.18
N GLU A 144 4.55 -27.78 21.31
CA GLU A 144 4.69 -29.00 20.53
C GLU A 144 5.86 -28.91 19.55
N ALA A 145 6.59 -30.02 19.40
CA ALA A 145 7.70 -30.15 18.47
C ALA A 145 7.19 -30.13 17.01
N ARG A 146 7.02 -28.91 16.48
CA ARG A 146 6.59 -28.65 15.10
C ARG A 146 7.54 -27.68 14.42
N LYS A 147 7.69 -27.81 13.11
CA LYS A 147 8.47 -26.84 12.31
C LYS A 147 7.66 -25.58 12.06
N VAL A 148 8.35 -24.45 12.05
CA VAL A 148 7.80 -23.14 11.67
C VAL A 148 8.77 -22.44 10.73
N VAL A 149 8.24 -21.63 9.83
CA VAL A 149 9.03 -20.68 9.03
C VAL A 149 9.16 -19.39 9.82
N VAL A 150 10.37 -18.84 9.91
CA VAL A 150 10.58 -17.50 10.47
C VAL A 150 10.61 -16.48 9.34
N VAL A 151 9.67 -15.54 9.38
CA VAL A 151 9.55 -14.44 8.41
C VAL A 151 10.22 -13.20 9.01
N PRO A 152 11.27 -12.64 8.38
CA PRO A 152 11.94 -11.44 8.85
C PRO A 152 10.99 -10.24 8.94
N ALA A 153 11.34 -9.28 9.80
CA ALA A 153 10.61 -8.03 9.91
C ALA A 153 10.62 -7.23 8.60
N ILE A 154 9.43 -6.83 8.16
CA ILE A 154 9.21 -5.92 7.02
C ILE A 154 9.02 -4.54 7.62
N LYS A 155 10.01 -3.65 7.42
CA LYS A 155 10.08 -2.30 8.00
C LYS A 155 10.05 -1.23 6.89
N PRO A 156 8.87 -0.87 6.36
CA PRO A 156 8.77 0.13 5.30
C PRO A 156 9.36 1.48 5.71
N ASP A 157 9.95 2.21 4.77
CA ASP A 157 10.37 3.59 5.01
C ASP A 157 9.18 4.53 5.03
N VAL A 158 8.16 4.23 4.22
CA VAL A 158 6.92 5.00 4.12
C VAL A 158 5.72 4.06 4.04
N ALA A 159 4.69 4.31 4.84
CA ALA A 159 3.33 3.83 4.61
C ALA A 159 2.51 4.92 3.92
N LEU A 160 1.82 4.59 2.83
CA LEU A 160 0.98 5.52 2.07
C LEU A 160 -0.43 4.94 1.89
N PHE A 161 -1.44 5.67 2.37
CA PHE A 161 -2.84 5.29 2.20
C PHE A 161 -3.77 6.52 2.15
N HIS A 162 -5.03 6.25 1.85
CA HIS A 162 -6.09 7.23 1.75
C HIS A 162 -7.23 6.91 2.73
N ALA A 163 -7.84 7.93 3.31
CA ALA A 163 -8.90 7.78 4.31
C ALA A 163 -10.01 8.85 4.13
N PRO A 164 -11.23 8.62 4.65
CA PRO A 164 -12.31 9.60 4.55
C PRO A 164 -11.98 10.95 5.21
N GLU A 165 -11.43 10.95 6.42
CA GLU A 165 -11.27 12.17 7.20
C GLU A 165 -10.08 12.11 8.15
N ALA A 166 -9.56 13.29 8.45
CA ALA A 166 -8.69 13.55 9.59
C ALA A 166 -9.24 14.69 10.44
N ASP A 167 -8.98 14.70 11.74
CA ASP A 167 -9.24 15.90 12.56
C ASP A 167 -8.07 16.88 12.55
N ARG A 168 -8.27 18.04 13.18
CA ARG A 168 -7.25 19.08 13.37
C ARG A 168 -6.05 18.63 14.20
N ALA A 169 -6.17 17.58 15.00
CA ALA A 169 -5.08 17.01 15.78
C ALA A 169 -4.23 16.01 14.97
N GLY A 170 -4.65 15.70 13.74
CA GLY A 170 -3.96 14.80 12.81
C GLY A 170 -4.33 13.33 12.99
N ASN A 171 -5.39 13.03 13.74
CA ASN A 171 -5.89 11.66 13.85
C ASN A 171 -6.66 11.29 12.58
N ILE A 172 -6.64 10.01 12.19
CA ILE A 172 -7.20 9.56 10.91
C ILE A 172 -8.31 8.54 11.13
N ARG A 173 -9.43 8.71 10.44
CA ARG A 173 -10.51 7.71 10.38
C ARG A 173 -10.13 6.55 9.46
N ILE A 174 -9.75 5.40 10.03
CA ILE A 174 -9.45 4.17 9.27
C ILE A 174 -10.55 3.11 9.36
N GLY A 175 -11.53 3.30 10.24
CA GLY A 175 -12.65 2.37 10.43
C GLY A 175 -12.19 0.95 10.76
N ARG A 176 -12.79 -0.04 10.07
CA ARG A 176 -12.48 -1.47 10.25
C ARG A 176 -11.21 -1.96 9.54
N PHE A 177 -10.53 -1.10 8.77
CA PHE A 177 -9.38 -1.48 7.94
C PHE A 177 -8.08 -1.41 8.75
N ARG A 178 -7.91 -2.38 9.66
CA ARG A 178 -6.82 -2.43 10.64
C ARG A 178 -5.45 -2.71 10.01
N GLU A 179 -5.41 -3.18 8.78
CA GLU A 179 -4.21 -3.25 7.96
C GLU A 179 -3.56 -1.88 7.73
N LEU A 180 -4.33 -0.79 7.73
CA LEU A 180 -3.81 0.58 7.65
C LEU A 180 -3.03 0.96 8.91
N ALA A 181 -3.58 0.66 10.09
CA ALA A 181 -2.84 0.77 11.34
C ALA A 181 -1.61 -0.14 11.32
N THR A 182 -1.75 -1.34 10.74
CA THR A 182 -0.68 -2.32 10.72
C THR A 182 0.54 -1.82 9.95
N MET A 183 0.33 -1.27 8.76
CA MET A 183 1.40 -0.68 7.97
C MET A 183 1.96 0.60 8.60
N ALA A 184 1.11 1.45 9.22
CA ALA A 184 1.55 2.66 9.89
C ALA A 184 2.47 2.37 11.08
N TYR A 185 2.13 1.36 11.90
CA TYR A 185 2.95 0.96 13.05
C TYR A 185 4.27 0.29 12.66
N ALA A 186 4.33 -0.32 11.48
CA ALA A 186 5.53 -0.99 10.97
C ALA A 186 6.48 -0.02 10.23
N ALA A 187 5.94 1.05 9.65
CA ALA A 187 6.69 1.98 8.83
C ALA A 187 7.44 3.02 9.68
N LYS A 188 8.54 3.56 9.12
CA LYS A 188 9.27 4.68 9.73
C LYS A 188 8.50 5.99 9.66
N ARG A 189 7.71 6.17 8.61
CA ARG A 189 6.88 7.35 8.35
C ARG A 189 5.55 6.95 7.75
N THR A 190 4.49 7.65 8.09
CA THR A 190 3.15 7.45 7.53
C THR A 190 2.65 8.74 6.88
N LEU A 191 2.30 8.62 5.60
CA LEU A 191 1.76 9.69 4.79
C LEU A 191 0.32 9.33 4.43
N VAL A 192 -0.61 10.24 4.71
CA VAL A 192 -2.04 9.98 4.52
C VAL A 192 -2.65 11.04 3.64
N THR A 193 -3.39 10.62 2.62
CA THR A 193 -4.31 11.54 1.95
C THR A 193 -5.70 11.38 2.52
N VAL A 194 -6.48 12.45 2.63
CA VAL A 194 -7.85 12.39 3.13
C VAL A 194 -8.82 13.15 2.26
N GLU A 195 -10.10 12.77 2.28
CA GLU A 195 -11.13 13.53 1.56
C GLU A 195 -11.43 14.87 2.24
N ARG A 196 -11.29 14.97 3.56
CA ARG A 196 -11.48 16.23 4.30
C ARG A 196 -10.76 16.28 5.64
N ILE A 197 -10.58 17.51 6.14
CA ILE A 197 -10.26 17.77 7.55
C ILE A 197 -11.55 18.19 8.27
N VAL A 198 -11.85 17.55 9.39
CA VAL A 198 -13.01 17.85 10.25
C VAL A 198 -12.60 18.63 11.49
N ASP A 199 -13.52 19.44 12.02
CA ASP A 199 -13.28 20.25 13.22
C ASP A 199 -13.64 19.51 14.53
N HIS A 200 -14.38 18.40 14.47
CA HIS A 200 -14.68 17.57 15.64
C HIS A 200 -13.50 16.64 15.96
N ASP A 201 -13.39 16.25 17.24
CA ASP A 201 -12.36 15.32 17.70
C ASP A 201 -12.78 13.87 17.36
N LEU A 202 -11.95 13.15 16.60
CA LEU A 202 -12.28 11.75 16.28
C LEU A 202 -12.27 10.85 17.52
N PHE A 203 -11.60 11.26 18.61
CA PHE A 203 -11.56 10.58 19.90
C PHE A 203 -12.63 11.05 20.90
N GLU A 204 -13.60 11.87 20.49
CA GLU A 204 -14.62 12.42 21.40
C GLU A 204 -15.39 11.33 22.18
N THR A 205 -15.66 10.19 21.55
CA THR A 205 -16.39 9.06 22.16
C THR A 205 -15.69 7.73 21.88
N GLU A 206 -15.94 6.69 22.68
CA GLU A 206 -15.41 5.33 22.41
C GLU A 206 -15.86 4.77 21.06
N ASP A 207 -17.11 5.06 20.66
CA ASP A 207 -17.67 4.63 19.38
C ASP A 207 -16.93 5.30 18.20
N SER A 208 -16.65 6.60 18.30
CA SER A 208 -15.84 7.29 17.29
C SER A 208 -14.38 6.84 17.34
N ALA A 209 -13.81 6.65 18.53
CA ALA A 209 -12.40 6.28 18.72
C ALA A 209 -12.03 4.89 18.15
N ALA A 210 -12.96 3.93 18.14
CA ALA A 210 -12.71 2.54 17.77
C ALA A 210 -12.04 2.34 16.39
N GLY A 211 -12.30 3.27 15.45
CA GLY A 211 -11.79 3.24 14.09
C GLY A 211 -10.72 4.28 13.79
N VAL A 212 -10.03 4.83 14.79
CA VAL A 212 -9.10 5.95 14.62
C VAL A 212 -7.65 5.48 14.71
N LEU A 213 -6.82 5.96 13.78
CA LEU A 213 -5.36 5.93 13.88
C LEU A 213 -4.90 7.22 14.56
N PRO A 214 -4.24 7.15 15.74
CA PRO A 214 -3.75 8.34 16.42
C PRO A 214 -2.68 9.08 15.59
N SER A 215 -2.67 10.41 15.71
CA SER A 215 -1.68 11.29 15.06
C SER A 215 -0.23 10.99 15.42
N LEU A 216 0.02 10.30 16.55
CA LEU A 216 1.33 9.78 16.94
C LEU A 216 2.01 8.95 15.84
N TYR A 217 1.22 8.27 15.00
CA TYR A 217 1.72 7.41 13.93
C TYR A 217 1.65 8.07 12.54
N VAL A 218 1.37 9.38 12.46
CA VAL A 218 1.11 10.10 11.21
C VAL A 218 2.04 11.29 11.07
N ASP A 219 2.85 11.28 10.02
CA ASP A 219 3.84 12.33 9.76
C ASP A 219 3.25 13.49 8.97
N ALA A 220 2.47 13.19 7.94
CA ALA A 220 1.88 14.20 7.06
C ALA A 220 0.51 13.80 6.52
N ILE A 221 -0.35 14.79 6.37
CA ILE A 221 -1.69 14.67 5.81
C ILE A 221 -1.83 15.64 4.63
N ALA A 222 -2.45 15.20 3.54
CA ALA A 222 -2.90 16.09 2.48
C ALA A 222 -4.37 15.85 2.16
N VAL A 223 -5.12 16.92 1.96
CA VAL A 223 -6.50 16.81 1.44
C VAL A 223 -6.40 16.51 -0.05
N ALA A 224 -7.09 15.45 -0.49
CA ALA A 224 -7.21 15.05 -1.89
C ALA A 224 -8.63 14.50 -2.08
N GLU A 225 -9.55 15.36 -2.52
CA GLU A 225 -10.92 14.95 -2.84
C GLU A 225 -10.91 13.90 -3.95
N ARG A 226 -11.73 12.87 -3.79
CA ARG A 226 -11.75 11.65 -4.62
C ARG A 226 -10.34 11.05 -4.75
N GLY A 227 -9.60 11.02 -3.65
CA GLY A 227 -8.19 10.65 -3.61
C GLY A 227 -7.92 9.19 -3.94
N ALA A 228 -8.91 8.31 -3.74
CA ALA A 228 -8.84 6.88 -4.11
C ALA A 228 -9.33 6.57 -5.53
N TRP A 229 -10.02 7.50 -6.22
CA TRP A 229 -10.56 7.24 -7.57
C TRP A 229 -9.47 6.70 -8.55
N PRO A 230 -9.78 5.74 -9.43
CA PRO A 230 -11.09 5.15 -9.72
C PRO A 230 -11.51 4.06 -8.75
N LEU A 231 -10.72 3.76 -7.72
CA LEU A 231 -11.08 2.77 -6.71
C LEU A 231 -12.07 3.35 -5.70
N ALA A 232 -12.82 2.47 -5.05
CA ALA A 232 -13.81 2.86 -4.05
C ALA A 232 -13.14 3.39 -2.77
N LEU A 233 -13.85 4.26 -2.07
CA LEU A 233 -13.56 4.61 -0.68
C LEU A 233 -14.81 4.32 0.16
N TRP A 234 -14.64 3.56 1.24
CA TRP A 234 -15.78 3.09 2.04
C TRP A 234 -16.59 4.26 2.60
N ASN A 235 -17.91 4.13 2.54
CA ASN A 235 -18.89 5.13 3.00
C ASN A 235 -18.76 6.51 2.32
N GLU A 236 -17.97 6.62 1.25
CA GLU A 236 -17.71 7.89 0.55
C GLU A 236 -18.17 7.82 -0.90
N TYR A 237 -17.60 6.90 -1.69
CA TYR A 237 -17.98 6.70 -3.09
C TYR A 237 -17.65 5.30 -3.60
N PRO A 238 -18.45 4.77 -4.54
CA PRO A 238 -18.18 3.48 -5.18
C PRO A 238 -16.99 3.57 -6.14
N ALA A 239 -16.51 2.40 -6.57
CA ALA A 239 -15.53 2.31 -7.64
C ALA A 239 -16.11 2.78 -8.97
N ASP A 240 -15.28 3.41 -9.78
CA ASP A 240 -15.57 3.73 -11.18
C ASP A 240 -15.16 2.53 -12.04
N GLU A 241 -16.05 1.54 -12.11
CA GLU A 241 -15.81 0.27 -12.82
C GLU A 241 -15.49 0.47 -14.30
N ALA A 242 -16.08 1.50 -14.93
CA ALA A 242 -15.80 1.84 -16.32
C ALA A 242 -14.36 2.32 -16.51
N GLU A 243 -13.87 3.16 -15.59
CA GLU A 243 -12.49 3.63 -15.61
C GLU A 243 -11.48 2.51 -15.27
N ILE A 244 -11.79 1.64 -14.31
CA ILE A 244 -10.95 0.47 -13.99
C ILE A 244 -10.88 -0.47 -15.19
N ALA A 245 -12.01 -0.75 -15.86
CA ALA A 245 -12.04 -1.55 -17.08
C ALA A 245 -11.25 -0.89 -18.23
N ARG A 246 -11.34 0.44 -18.37
CA ARG A 246 -10.55 1.20 -19.34
C ARG A 246 -9.06 1.06 -19.08
N TYR A 247 -8.63 1.19 -17.82
CA TYR A 247 -7.26 0.93 -17.41
C TYR A 247 -6.83 -0.50 -17.77
N ALA A 248 -7.58 -1.51 -17.33
CA ALA A 248 -7.27 -2.91 -17.55
C ALA A 248 -7.14 -3.28 -19.04
N ALA A 249 -7.92 -2.63 -19.91
CA ALA A 249 -7.83 -2.80 -21.36
C ALA A 249 -6.59 -2.12 -21.94
N MET A 250 -6.36 -0.84 -21.63
CA MET A 250 -5.25 -0.06 -22.17
C MET A 250 -3.89 -0.55 -21.67
N ALA A 251 -3.82 -0.97 -20.40
CA ALA A 251 -2.61 -1.46 -19.77
C ALA A 251 -2.10 -2.80 -20.34
N ARG A 252 -2.78 -3.43 -21.31
CA ARG A 252 -2.30 -4.68 -21.93
C ARG A 252 -1.07 -4.50 -22.82
N SER A 253 -0.89 -3.32 -23.43
CA SER A 253 0.30 -2.97 -24.20
C SER A 253 1.08 -1.83 -23.55
N GLU A 254 2.36 -1.69 -23.91
CA GLU A 254 3.20 -0.58 -23.42
C GLU A 254 2.65 0.77 -23.90
N ASP A 255 2.39 0.91 -25.20
CA ASP A 255 1.84 2.14 -25.79
C ASP A 255 0.48 2.50 -25.19
N GLY A 256 -0.38 1.50 -25.00
CA GLY A 256 -1.70 1.69 -24.38
C GLY A 256 -1.58 2.14 -22.93
N PHE A 257 -0.67 1.54 -22.16
CA PHE A 257 -0.39 1.98 -20.80
C PHE A 257 0.15 3.42 -20.76
N ARG A 258 1.11 3.79 -21.63
CA ARG A 258 1.66 5.15 -21.67
C ARG A 258 0.59 6.19 -22.00
N ALA A 259 -0.28 5.87 -22.96
CA ALA A 259 -1.43 6.72 -23.29
C ALA A 259 -2.41 6.86 -22.12
N TYR A 260 -2.72 5.76 -21.42
CA TYR A 260 -3.55 5.79 -20.22
C TYR A 260 -2.91 6.68 -19.14
N LEU A 261 -1.64 6.44 -18.82
CA LEU A 261 -0.92 7.12 -17.76
C LEU A 261 -0.87 8.63 -18.00
N SER A 262 -0.59 9.07 -19.23
CA SER A 262 -0.61 10.49 -19.60
C SER A 262 -1.96 11.15 -19.30
N THR A 263 -3.06 10.52 -19.71
CA THR A 263 -4.42 11.02 -19.46
C THR A 263 -4.77 10.99 -17.98
N PHE A 264 -4.42 9.91 -17.26
CA PHE A 264 -4.65 9.78 -15.83
C PHE A 264 -3.93 10.86 -15.01
N LEU A 265 -2.63 11.07 -15.28
CA LEU A 265 -1.85 12.12 -14.62
C LEU A 265 -2.38 13.52 -14.96
N SER A 266 -2.80 13.75 -16.21
CA SER A 266 -3.39 15.03 -16.61
C SER A 266 -4.71 15.30 -15.90
N HIS A 267 -5.58 14.29 -15.80
CA HIS A 267 -6.81 14.37 -15.04
C HIS A 267 -6.53 14.68 -13.56
N ARG A 268 -5.58 13.97 -12.95
CA ARG A 268 -5.22 14.17 -11.54
C ARG A 268 -4.69 15.56 -11.24
N LYS A 269 -3.96 16.21 -12.16
CA LYS A 269 -3.53 17.61 -12.00
C LYS A 269 -4.66 18.63 -12.11
N GLN A 270 -5.78 18.29 -12.76
CA GLN A 270 -6.91 19.20 -12.92
C GLN A 270 -7.87 19.18 -11.73
N VAL A 271 -7.85 18.09 -10.94
CA VAL A 271 -8.77 17.85 -9.83
C VAL A 271 -8.09 17.84 -8.46
N ALA A 272 -6.76 17.99 -8.41
CA ALA A 272 -5.97 18.20 -7.18
C ALA A 272 -5.95 19.67 -6.80
#